data_AF-A0A518B313-F1
#
_entry.id   AF-A0A518B313-F1
#
_cell.length_a   1.000
_cell.length_b   1.000
_cell.length_c   1.000
_cell.angle_alpha   90.00
_cell.angle_beta   90.00
_cell.angle_gamma   90.00
#
_symmetry.space_group_name_H-M   'P 1'
#
loop_
_entity.id
_entity.type
_entity.pdbx_description
1 polymer ?
#
loop_
_entity_poly.entity_id
_entity_poly.type
_entity_poly.pdbx_seq_one_letter_code
_entity_poly.pdbx_strand_id
1 'polypeptide(L)' 'MKAILLAGLPVLYLLHQDWFFWNDPRMLFGIFPAALAYQLGYTLVVCGWMTALVLFAWPKDADEPQPLSGGKEESR' A
#
# COMPACT_ATOMS: atom_id res chain seq x y z
N MET A 1 -0.76 -12.52 10.07
CA MET A 1 -1.58 -11.59 9.25
C MET A 1 -0.77 -10.40 8.74
N LYS A 2 -0.12 -9.60 9.62
CA LYS A 2 0.74 -8.47 9.21
C LYS A 2 1.86 -8.84 8.21
N ALA A 3 2.49 -10.00 8.39
CA ALA A 3 3.54 -10.48 7.48
C ALA A 3 3.07 -10.72 6.04
N ILE A 4 1.82 -11.17 5.85
CA ILE A 4 1.24 -11.38 4.50
C ILE A 4 1.00 -10.03 3.83
N LEU A 5 0.50 -9.05 4.59
CA LEU A 5 0.27 -7.69 4.10
C LEU A 5 1.58 -7.00 3.68
N LEU A 6 2.65 -7.21 4.45
CA LEU A 6 3.98 -6.71 4.14
C LEU A 6 4.64 -7.46 2.97
N ALA A 7 4.47 -8.78 2.89
CA ALA A 7 5.00 -9.58 1.78
C ALA A 7 4.28 -9.31 0.45
N GLY A 8 3.03 -8.82 0.47
CA GLY A 8 2.32 -8.42 -0.73
C GLY A 8 2.81 -7.11 -1.35
N LEU A 9 3.48 -6.24 -0.60
CA LEU A 9 4.06 -4.98 -1.13
C LEU A 9 5.07 -5.22 -2.27
N PRO A 10 6.10 -6.06 -2.13
CA PRO A 10 7.05 -6.30 -3.21
C PRO A 10 6.37 -6.96 -4.41
N VAL A 11 5.33 -7.78 -4.20
CA VAL A 11 4.55 -8.39 -5.29
C VAL A 11 3.80 -7.31 -6.07
N LEU A 12 3.08 -6.41 -5.39
CA LEU A 12 2.42 -5.25 -5.99
C LEU A 12 3.43 -4.36 -6.73
N TYR A 13 4.57 -4.08 -6.11
CA TYR A 13 5.64 -3.27 -6.71
C TYR A 13 6.17 -3.87 -8.01
N LEU A 14 6.41 -5.19 -8.05
CA LEU A 14 6.81 -5.88 -9.27
C LEU A 14 5.71 -5.85 -10.33
N LEU A 15 4.44 -6.04 -9.93
CA LEU A 15 3.30 -5.93 -10.83
C LEU A 15 3.12 -4.51 -11.39
N HIS A 16 3.61 -3.49 -10.67
CA HIS A 16 3.57 -2.11 -11.12
C HIS A 16 4.57 -1.78 -12.21
N GLN A 17 5.68 -2.53 -12.33
CA GLN A 17 6.75 -2.25 -13.30
C GLN A 17 6.28 -2.27 -14.76
N ASP A 18 5.09 -2.82 -15.02
CA ASP A 18 4.37 -2.70 -16.29
C ASP A 18 5.14 -3.18 -17.53
N TRP A 19 6.11 -4.06 -17.35
CA TRP A 19 6.92 -4.63 -18.43
C TRP A 19 6.13 -5.59 -19.33
N PHE A 20 5.00 -6.12 -18.84
CA PHE A 20 4.20 -7.12 -19.53
C PHE A 20 3.34 -6.54 -20.66
N PHE A 21 2.88 -5.30 -20.53
CA PHE A 21 2.00 -4.65 -21.51
C PHE A 21 2.74 -3.79 -22.53
N TRP A 22 4.08 -3.72 -22.46
CA TRP A 22 4.88 -2.77 -23.23
C TRP A 22 4.85 -3.01 -24.75
N ASN A 23 4.46 -4.20 -25.19
CA ASN A 23 4.33 -4.55 -26.61
C ASN A 23 2.95 -5.14 -26.94
N ASP A 24 1.93 -4.91 -26.10
CA ASP A 24 0.59 -5.44 -26.33
C ASP A 24 -0.27 -4.41 -27.09
N PRO A 25 -0.61 -4.64 -28.37
CA PRO A 25 -1.44 -3.73 -29.17
C PRO A 25 -2.95 -3.91 -28.93
N ARG A 26 -3.37 -4.76 -27.99
CA ARG A 26 -4.80 -5.01 -27.73
C ARG A 26 -5.49 -3.72 -27.28
N MET A 27 -6.44 -3.28 -28.08
CA MET A 27 -7.38 -2.21 -27.72
C MET A 27 -8.63 -2.83 -27.11
N LEU A 28 -8.87 -2.54 -25.84
CA LEU A 28 -10.16 -2.81 -25.20
C LEU A 28 -11.19 -1.78 -25.68
N PHE A 29 -12.34 -2.28 -26.10
CA PHE A 29 -13.44 -1.48 -26.69
C PHE A 29 -13.05 -0.64 -27.92
N GLY A 30 -11.89 -0.90 -28.55
CA GLY A 30 -11.40 -0.13 -29.71
C GLY A 30 -10.96 1.31 -29.39
N ILE A 31 -10.96 1.72 -28.12
CA ILE A 31 -10.69 3.09 -27.69
C ILE A 31 -9.60 3.12 -26.61
N PHE A 32 -9.52 2.09 -25.76
CA PHE A 32 -8.63 2.06 -24.60
C PHE A 32 -7.49 1.03 -24.79
N PRO A 33 -6.21 1.42 -24.66
CA PRO A 33 -5.11 0.47 -24.59
C PRO A 33 -5.33 -0.49 -23.42
N ALA A 34 -5.07 -1.79 -23.64
CA ALA A 34 -5.19 -2.78 -22.57
C ALA A 34 -4.28 -2.47 -21.37
N ALA A 35 -3.12 -1.84 -21.61
CA ALA A 35 -2.24 -1.30 -20.56
C ALA A 35 -2.96 -0.34 -19.60
N LEU A 36 -3.79 0.56 -20.15
CA LEU A 36 -4.53 1.54 -19.36
C LEU A 36 -5.62 0.90 -18.50
N ALA A 37 -6.33 -0.09 -19.04
CA ALA A 37 -7.32 -0.85 -18.27
C ALA A 37 -6.65 -1.69 -17.16
N TYR A 38 -5.47 -2.24 -17.44
CA TYR A 38 -4.66 -2.91 -16.44
C TYR A 38 -4.24 -1.94 -15.32
N GLN A 39 -3.79 -0.73 -15.64
CA GLN A 39 -3.50 0.31 -14.63
C GLN A 39 -4.72 0.65 -13.78
N LEU A 40 -5.90 0.78 -14.41
CA LEU A 40 -7.15 1.09 -13.70
C LEU A 40 -7.45 0.00 -12.65
N GLY A 41 -7.39 -1.27 -13.06
CA GLY A 41 -7.58 -2.41 -12.17
C GLY A 41 -6.51 -2.49 -11.07
N TYR A 42 -5.25 -2.28 -11.44
CA TYR A 42 -4.12 -2.27 -10.50
C TYR A 42 -4.30 -1.20 -9.42
N THR A 43 -4.75 0.00 -9.79
CA THR A 43 -5.01 1.10 -8.84
C THR A 43 -6.08 0.71 -7.83
N LEU A 44 -7.17 0.08 -8.27
CA LEU A 44 -8.23 -0.40 -7.37
C LEU A 44 -7.72 -1.45 -6.39
N VAL A 45 -6.89 -2.38 -6.86
CA VAL A 45 -6.27 -3.41 -6.01
C VAL A 45 -5.34 -2.77 -4.98
N VAL A 46 -4.49 -1.82 -5.38
CA VAL A 46 -3.59 -1.10 -4.47
C VAL A 46 -4.37 -0.31 -3.43
N CYS A 47 -5.44 0.39 -3.82
CA CYS A 47 -6.32 1.09 -2.89
C CYS A 47 -6.88 0.14 -1.83
N GLY A 48 -7.47 -1.00 -2.25
CA GLY A 48 -7.99 -2.01 -1.32
C GLY A 48 -6.91 -2.59 -0.41
N TRP A 49 -5.71 -2.85 -0.96
CA TRP A 49 -4.57 -3.34 -0.18
C TRP A 49 -4.11 -2.34 0.87
N MET A 50 -4.03 -1.06 0.52
CA MET A 50 -3.68 0.01 1.45
C MET A 50 -4.74 0.22 2.52
N THR A 51 -6.03 0.15 2.18
CA THR A 51 -7.11 0.16 3.16
C THR A 51 -6.97 -1.00 4.15
N ALA A 52 -6.68 -2.22 3.66
CA ALA A 52 -6.44 -3.37 4.54
C ALA A 52 -5.19 -3.18 5.43
N LEU A 53 -4.12 -2.60 4.91
CA LEU A 53 -2.93 -2.25 5.70
C LEU A 53 -3.26 -1.28 6.83
N VAL A 54 -4.02 -0.22 6.55
CA VAL A 54 -4.44 0.75 7.58
C VAL A 54 -5.35 0.09 8.61
N LEU A 55 -6.32 -0.73 8.19
CA LEU A 55 -7.26 -1.34 9.13
C LEU A 55 -6.64 -2.45 10.02
N PHE A 56 -5.70 -3.24 9.47
CA PHE A 56 -5.19 -4.44 10.16
C PHE A 56 -3.75 -4.32 10.65
N ALA A 57 -2.91 -3.52 9.98
CA ALA A 57 -1.50 -3.40 10.31
C ALA A 57 -1.17 -2.13 11.10
N TRP A 58 -2.01 -1.09 11.05
CA TRP A 58 -1.79 0.14 11.80
C TRP A 58 -1.77 -0.12 13.32
N PRO A 59 -0.68 0.22 14.01
CA PRO A 59 -0.57 0.04 15.45
C PRO A 59 -1.52 0.99 16.18
N LYS A 60 -2.38 0.44 17.04
CA LYS A 60 -3.32 1.22 17.87
C LYS A 60 -2.61 1.99 19.00
N ASP A 61 -1.41 1.56 19.35
CA ASP A 61 -0.57 2.18 20.38
C ASP A 61 0.32 3.31 19.83
N ALA A 62 0.18 3.65 18.54
CA ALA A 62 0.95 4.74 17.92
C ALA A 62 0.56 6.14 18.45
N ASP A 63 -0.60 6.24 19.08
CA ASP A 63 -1.13 7.46 19.70
C ASP A 63 -0.97 7.47 21.22
N GLU A 64 -0.23 6.54 21.84
CA GLU A 64 0.09 6.68 23.26
C GLU A 64 0.92 7.97 23.42
N PRO A 65 0.38 9.00 24.11
CA PRO A 65 1.14 10.22 24.36
C PRO A 65 2.34 9.77 25.18
N GLN A 66 3.52 9.76 24.55
CA GLN A 66 4.75 9.45 25.26
C GLN A 66 4.78 10.36 26.48
N PRO A 67 4.86 9.82 27.71
CA PRO A 67 4.88 10.67 28.88
C PRO A 67 6.09 11.57 28.69
N LEU A 68 5.82 12.88 28.55
CA LEU A 68 6.85 13.91 28.56
C LEU A 68 7.73 13.55 29.75
N SER A 69 8.96 13.15 29.46
CA SER A 69 9.93 12.69 30.45
C SER A 69 10.06 13.82 31.47
N GLY A 70 9.25 13.74 32.53
CA GLY A 70 9.22 14.67 33.63
C GLY A 70 10.60 14.60 34.26
N GLY A 71 11.39 15.65 34.00
CA GLY A 71 12.63 15.89 34.70
C GLY A 71 12.31 15.84 36.18
N LYS A 72 12.87 14.83 36.84
CA LYS A 72 12.81 14.58 38.28
C LYS A 72 12.73 15.88 39.08
N GLU A 73 11.65 16.04 39.85
CA GLU A 73 11.71 16.85 41.06
C GLU A 73 12.79 16.24 41.96
N GLU A 74 13.97 16.87 41.91
CA GLU A 74 15.04 16.68 42.87
C GLU A 74 14.60 17.35 44.18
N SER A 75 13.80 16.62 44.96
CA SER A 75 13.60 16.88 46.37
C SER A 75 14.79 16.29 47.13
N ARG A 76 15.78 17.12 47.46
CA ARG A 76 16.69 16.88 48.57
C ARG A 76 17.30 18.15 49.14
#